data_AF-A0A957ZEV9-F1
#
_entry.id   AF-A0A957ZEV9-F1
#
_cell.length_a   1.000
_cell.length_b   1.000
_cell.length_c   1.000
_cell.angle_alpha   90.00
_cell.angle_beta   90.00
_cell.angle_gamma   90.00
#
_symmetry.space_group_name_H-M   'P 1'
#
loop_
_entity.id
_entity.type
_entity.pdbx_description
1 polymer ?
#
loop_
_entity_poly.entity_id
_entity_poly.type
_entity_poly.pdbx_seq_one_letter_code
_entity_poly.pdbx_strand_id
1 'polypeptide(L)' 'MSLSIPRQTYADLYGPTKGDRIRLADSELIIEIEE' A
#
# COMPACT_ATOMS: atom_id res chain seq x y z
N MET A 1 -5.23 17.44 17.80
CA MET A 1 -5.59 16.00 17.79
C MET A 1 -5.19 15.42 16.45
N SER A 2 -4.20 14.54 16.41
CA SER A 2 -3.90 13.76 15.21
C SER A 2 -4.89 12.60 15.11
N LEU A 3 -5.65 12.52 14.02
CA LEU A 3 -6.50 11.38 13.72
C LEU A 3 -5.60 10.26 13.19
N SER A 4 -5.40 9.22 14.00
CA SER A 4 -4.67 8.02 13.57
C SER A 4 -5.59 7.16 12.72
N ILE A 5 -5.35 7.15 11.41
CA ILE A 5 -6.03 6.26 10.48
C ILE A 5 -5.25 4.93 10.43
N PRO A 6 -5.92 3.78 10.59
CA PRO A 6 -5.29 2.48 10.37
C PRO A 6 -4.72 2.40 8.95
N ARG A 7 -3.49 1.90 8.82
CA ARG A 7 -2.78 1.80 7.53
C ARG A 7 -3.58 1.06 6.46
N GLN A 8 -4.34 0.05 6.85
CA GLN A 8 -5.20 -0.71 5.95
C GLN A 8 -6.31 0.16 5.35
N THR A 9 -6.99 0.96 6.17
CA THR A 9 -8.02 1.90 5.71
C THR A 9 -7.45 2.97 4.78
N TYR A 10 -6.21 3.42 5.03
CA TYR A 10 -5.53 4.33 4.11
C TYR A 10 -5.23 3.66 2.76
N ALA A 11 -4.72 2.42 2.78
CA ALA A 11 -4.43 1.67 1.56
C ALA A 11 -5.69 1.37 0.74
N ASP A 12 -6.83 1.14 1.38
CA ASP A 12 -8.12 0.91 0.70
C ASP A 12 -8.68 2.19 0.05
N LEU A 13 -8.48 3.35 0.67
CA LEU A 13 -9.00 4.63 0.17
C LEU A 13 -8.10 5.31 -0.85
N TYR A 14 -6.78 5.22 -0.66
CA TYR A 14 -5.77 5.98 -1.42
C TYR A 14 -4.79 5.08 -2.19
N GLY A 15 -4.83 3.78 -1.94
CA GLY A 15 -3.85 2.85 -2.46
C GLY A 15 -2.65 2.66 -1.51
N PRO A 16 -1.87 1.60 -1.77
CA PRO A 16 -0.66 1.30 -1.04
C PRO A 16 0.35 2.46 -1.13
N THR A 17 1.13 2.67 -0.07
CA THR A 17 2.09 3.77 0.05
C THR A 17 3.53 3.24 0.15
N LYS A 18 4.51 4.14 0.28
CA LYS A 18 5.94 3.83 0.39
C LYS A 18 6.21 2.67 1.35
N GLY A 19 6.89 1.64 0.85
CA GLY A 19 7.24 0.40 1.57
C GLY A 19 6.19 -0.70 1.51
N ASP A 20 5.01 -0.46 0.91
CA ASP A 20 4.04 -1.51 0.64
C ASP A 20 4.46 -2.32 -0.58
N ARG A 21 4.11 -3.61 -0.56
CA ARG A 21 4.42 -4.57 -1.63
C ARG A 21 3.14 -5.06 -2.28
N ILE A 22 3.08 -5.00 -3.60
CA ILE A 22 1.93 -5.47 -4.37
C ILE A 22 2.34 -6.51 -5.41
N ARG A 23 1.43 -7.46 -5.64
CA ARG A 23 1.56 -8.45 -6.69
C ARG A 23 1.17 -7.84 -8.02
N LEU A 24 2.04 -7.96 -9.01
CA LEU A 24 1.79 -7.40 -10.34
C LEU A 24 0.90 -8.36 -11.13
N ALA A 25 -0.40 -8.05 -11.15
CA ALA A 25 -1.42 -8.84 -11.81
C ALA A 25 -1.39 -10.32 -11.38
N ASP A 26 -1.43 -11.24 -12.32
CA ASP A 26 -1.36 -12.69 -12.12
C ASP A 26 0.08 -13.23 -12.06
N SER A 27 1.09 -12.38 -12.29
CA SER A 27 2.48 -12.80 -12.25
C SER A 27 2.96 -13.07 -10.83
N GLU A 28 4.09 -13.78 -10.70
CA GLU A 28 4.80 -13.98 -9.43
C GLU A 28 5.72 -12.79 -9.09
N LEU A 29 5.56 -11.64 -9.76
CA LEU A 29 6.33 -10.44 -9.49
C LEU A 29 5.72 -9.68 -8.32
N ILE A 30 6.55 -9.41 -7.32
CA ILE A 30 6.23 -8.53 -6.19
C ILE A 30 7.00 -7.23 -6.40
N ILE A 31 6.28 -6.12 -6.53
CA ILE A 31 6.86 -4.79 -6.64
C ILE A 31 6.72 -4.06 -5.30
N GLU A 32 7.73 -3.29 -4.94
CA GLU A 32 7.76 -2.43 -3.76
C GLU A 32 7.59 -0.97 -4.18
N ILE A 33 6.83 -0.21 -3.41
CA ILE A 33 6.63 1.22 -3.65
C ILE A 33 7.78 1.99 -3.01
N GLU A 34 8.64 2.61 -3.83
CA GLU A 34 9.84 3.31 -3.36
C GLU A 34 9.57 4.72 -2.81
N GLU A 35 8.59 5.46 -3.34
CA GLU A 35 8.19 6.80 -2.88
C GLU A 35 6.74 7.14 -3.24
#